data_AF-A4TUL4-F1
#
_entry.id   AF-A4TUL4-F1
#
_cell.length_a   1.000
_cell.length_b   1.000
_cell.length_c   1.000
_cell.angle_alpha   90.00
_cell.angle_beta   90.00
_cell.angle_gamma   90.00
#
_symmetry.space_group_name_H-M   'P 1'
#
loop_
_entity.id
_entity.type
_entity.pdbx_description
1 polymer ?
#
loop_
_entity_poly.entity_id
_entity_poly.type
_entity_poly.pdbx_seq_one_letter_code
_entity_poly.pdbx_strand_id
1 'polypeptide(L)'
;MKALYHSAALAAALLLVAPSMAVAAEPAAVPAAVKVSAQAKSQADKLVVQAKKALAAGNAEQAYADYLKAHQLVPSDRNHVHNAASLAMALGKTDQALPLFKAALPLAIAAKTTDHPK
;
A
#
# COMPACT_ATOMS: atom_id res chain seq x y z
N MET A 1 66.90 -7.41 -11.76
CA MET A 1 66.82 -8.89 -11.70
C MET A 1 65.38 -9.28 -12.01
N LYS A 2 65.16 -10.03 -13.09
CA LYS A 2 63.84 -10.52 -13.55
C LYS A 2 63.60 -11.92 -12.96
N ALA A 3 62.43 -12.14 -12.38
CA ALA A 3 61.74 -13.43 -12.29
C ALA A 3 60.25 -13.08 -12.16
N LEU A 4 59.46 -13.03 -13.24
CA LEU A 4 58.89 -14.16 -13.99
C LEU A 4 58.24 -15.20 -13.07
N TYR A 5 57.03 -14.89 -12.60
CA TYR A 5 56.02 -15.91 -12.34
C TYR A 5 54.93 -15.77 -13.39
N HIS A 6 54.96 -16.72 -14.32
CA HIS A 6 53.99 -16.90 -15.39
C HIS A 6 52.68 -17.46 -14.81
N SER A 7 51.59 -16.91 -15.32
CA SER A 7 50.37 -17.60 -15.77
C SER A 7 49.78 -18.72 -14.91
N ALA A 8 48.56 -18.50 -14.43
CA ALA A 8 47.46 -19.42 -14.72
C ALA A 8 46.12 -18.73 -14.50
N ALA A 9 45.38 -18.59 -15.60
CA ALA A 9 43.97 -18.25 -15.60
C ALA A 9 43.17 -19.35 -14.88
N LEU A 10 42.19 -18.96 -14.08
CA LEU A 10 40.91 -19.68 -14.06
C LEU A 10 39.81 -18.71 -13.62
N ALA A 11 39.12 -18.17 -14.62
CA ALA A 11 37.81 -17.58 -14.45
C ALA A 11 36.85 -18.71 -14.03
N ALA A 12 36.50 -18.77 -12.75
CA ALA A 12 35.40 -19.60 -12.28
C ALA A 12 34.17 -18.71 -12.14
N ALA A 13 33.42 -18.59 -13.23
CA ALA A 13 32.05 -18.11 -13.22
C ALA A 13 31.19 -19.12 -12.44
N LEU A 14 30.97 -18.85 -11.15
CA LEU A 14 29.95 -19.58 -10.38
C LEU A 14 28.65 -18.78 -10.43
N LEU A 15 27.76 -19.26 -11.29
CA LEU A 15 26.37 -18.84 -11.39
C LEU A 15 25.64 -19.27 -10.10
N LEU A 16 25.70 -18.43 -9.07
CA LEU A 16 24.88 -18.62 -7.87
C LEU A 16 23.45 -18.19 -8.19
N VAL A 17 22.63 -19.20 -8.46
CA VAL A 17 21.18 -19.15 -8.54
C VAL A 17 20.65 -18.34 -7.36
N ALA A 18 20.08 -17.17 -7.64
CA ALA A 18 19.36 -16.39 -6.65
C ALA A 18 18.15 -17.22 -6.16
N PRO A 19 17.95 -17.43 -4.85
CA PRO A 19 16.70 -17.95 -4.37
C PRO A 19 15.63 -16.89 -4.60
N SER A 20 14.70 -17.21 -5.49
CA SER A 20 13.44 -16.50 -5.68
C SER A 20 12.68 -16.53 -4.35
N MET A 21 12.87 -15.50 -3.53
CA MET A 21 12.07 -15.28 -2.33
C MET A 21 10.70 -14.83 -2.81
N ALA A 22 9.85 -15.81 -3.13
CA ALA A 22 8.42 -15.64 -3.07
C ALA A 22 8.09 -15.22 -1.63
N VAL A 23 7.96 -13.92 -1.41
CA VAL A 23 7.16 -13.41 -0.29
C VAL A 23 5.75 -13.92 -0.58
N ALA A 24 5.44 -15.09 -0.03
CA ALA A 24 4.09 -15.43 0.32
C ALA A 24 3.62 -14.28 1.21
N ALA A 25 2.85 -13.37 0.61
CA ALA A 25 2.11 -12.37 1.36
C ALA A 25 1.19 -13.17 2.28
N GLU A 26 1.63 -13.38 3.51
CA GLU A 26 0.78 -13.68 4.64
C GLU A 26 -0.46 -12.81 4.49
N PRO A 27 -1.69 -13.36 4.61
CA PRO A 27 -2.87 -12.53 4.68
C PRO A 27 -2.67 -11.67 5.92
N ALA A 28 -2.27 -10.41 5.72
CA ALA A 28 -2.12 -9.43 6.78
C ALA A 28 -3.40 -9.53 7.61
N ALA A 29 -3.22 -10.05 8.83
CA ALA A 29 -4.31 -10.25 9.75
C ALA A 29 -5.08 -8.93 9.80
N VAL A 30 -6.36 -8.99 9.43
CA VAL A 30 -7.28 -7.86 9.55
C VAL A 30 -7.08 -7.28 10.94
N PRO A 31 -6.53 -6.06 11.08
CA PRO A 31 -6.22 -5.54 12.39
C PRO A 31 -7.53 -5.45 13.16
N ALA A 32 -7.61 -6.28 14.20
CA ALA A 32 -8.66 -6.31 15.18
C ALA A 32 -8.98 -4.87 15.60
N ALA A 33 -10.28 -4.60 15.75
CA ALA A 33 -10.89 -3.31 16.07
C ALA A 33 -10.00 -2.39 16.92
N VAL A 34 -9.14 -1.60 16.25
CA VAL A 34 -8.42 -0.52 16.91
C VAL A 34 -9.49 0.46 17.34
N LYS A 35 -9.60 0.73 18.63
CA LYS A 35 -10.54 1.70 19.18
C LYS A 35 -10.11 3.09 18.67
N VAL A 36 -10.66 3.50 17.53
CA VAL A 36 -10.34 4.78 16.89
C VAL A 36 -10.80 5.92 17.81
N SER A 37 -9.85 6.74 18.26
CA SER A 37 -10.17 7.89 19.11
C SER A 37 -10.92 8.96 18.32
N ALA A 38 -11.74 9.77 19.00
CA ALA A 38 -12.41 10.91 18.37
C ALA A 38 -11.39 11.89 17.75
N GLN A 39 -10.20 12.01 18.35
CA GLN A 39 -9.10 12.81 17.81
C GLN A 39 -8.56 12.22 16.50
N ALA A 40 -8.33 10.90 16.43
CA ALA A 40 -7.88 10.24 15.20
C ALA A 40 -8.90 10.41 14.07
N LYS A 41 -10.20 10.27 14.39
CA LYS A 41 -11.28 10.52 13.44
C LYS A 41 -11.30 11.97 12.94
N SER A 42 -11.22 12.94 13.86
CA SER A 42 -11.16 14.37 13.49
C SER A 42 -9.94 14.70 12.62
N GLN A 43 -8.79 14.08 12.90
CA GLN A 43 -7.60 14.25 12.08
C GLN A 43 -7.75 13.61 10.69
N ALA A 44 -8.37 12.44 10.59
CA ALA A 44 -8.70 11.82 9.31
C ALA A 44 -9.67 12.69 8.49
N ASP A 45 -10.69 13.27 9.11
CA ASP A 45 -11.63 14.17 8.43
C ASP A 45 -10.91 15.38 7.82
N LYS A 46 -9.93 15.96 8.54
CA LYS A 46 -9.09 17.05 8.02
C LYS A 46 -8.26 16.61 6.82
N LEU A 47 -7.66 15.41 6.86
CA LEU A 47 -6.92 14.85 5.75
C LEU A 47 -7.81 14.61 4.53
N VAL A 48 -9.05 14.14 4.73
CA VAL A 48 -10.02 13.97 3.64
C VAL A 48 -10.37 15.30 2.99
N VAL A 49 -10.56 16.37 3.77
CA VAL A 49 -10.78 17.71 3.22
C VAL A 49 -9.58 18.19 2.41
N GLN A 50 -8.35 17.97 2.92
CA GLN A 50 -7.12 18.30 2.21
C GLN A 50 -6.98 17.51 0.90
N ALA A 51 -7.26 16.21 0.93
CA ALA A 51 -7.22 15.34 -0.25
C ALA A 51 -8.20 15.79 -1.33
N LYS A 52 -9.43 16.15 -0.95
CA LYS A 52 -10.44 16.68 -1.88
C LYS A 52 -10.00 18.00 -2.51
N LYS A 53 -9.42 18.91 -1.70
CA LYS A 53 -8.86 20.17 -2.20
C LYS A 53 -7.69 19.92 -3.16
N ALA A 54 -6.80 18.98 -2.82
CA ALA A 54 -5.69 18.59 -3.67
C ALA A 54 -6.18 18.03 -5.01
N LEU A 55 -7.22 17.19 -5.02
CA LEU A 55 -7.84 16.70 -6.25
C LEU A 55 -8.41 17.82 -7.12
N ALA A 56 -9.14 18.76 -6.51
CA ALA A 56 -9.67 19.92 -7.22
C ALA A 56 -8.55 20.79 -7.82
N ALA A 57 -7.36 20.78 -7.22
CA ALA A 57 -6.17 21.47 -7.72
C ALA A 57 -5.33 20.63 -8.71
N GLY A 58 -5.74 19.40 -9.04
CA GLY A 58 -4.99 18.48 -9.92
C GLY A 58 -3.82 17.75 -9.23
N ASN A 59 -3.64 17.94 -7.92
CA ASN A 59 -2.55 17.34 -7.14
C ASN A 59 -2.91 15.93 -6.67
N ALA A 60 -3.05 15.00 -7.61
CA ALA A 60 -3.48 13.62 -7.33
C ALA A 60 -2.52 12.86 -6.39
N GLU A 61 -1.22 13.15 -6.44
CA GLU A 61 -0.23 12.52 -5.55
C GLU A 61 -0.40 12.92 -4.08
N GLN A 62 -0.66 14.20 -3.83
CA GLN A 62 -0.94 14.69 -2.49
C GLN A 62 -2.26 14.08 -1.98
N ALA A 63 -3.29 14.07 -2.81
CA ALA A 63 -4.57 13.47 -2.44
C ALA A 63 -4.43 11.98 -2.09
N TYR A 64 -3.63 11.24 -2.86
CA TYR A 64 -3.30 9.85 -2.57
C TYR A 64 -2.67 9.70 -1.18
N ALA A 65 -1.65 10.51 -0.87
CA ALA A 65 -0.97 10.47 0.42
C ALA A 65 -1.89 10.83 1.60
N ASP A 66 -2.76 11.81 1.42
CA ASP A 66 -3.70 12.26 2.45
C ASP A 66 -4.78 11.19 2.73
N TYR A 67 -5.32 10.54 1.70
CA TYR A 67 -6.23 9.40 1.88
C TYR A 67 -5.55 8.19 2.52
N LEU A 68 -4.28 7.91 2.20
CA LEU A 68 -3.52 6.83 2.81
C LEU A 68 -3.37 7.07 4.33
N LYS A 69 -3.01 8.30 4.74
CA LYS A 69 -2.93 8.68 6.16
C LYS A 69 -4.30 8.61 6.83
N ALA A 70 -5.37 9.06 6.16
CA ALA A 70 -6.72 8.95 6.71
C ALA A 70 -7.13 7.48 6.95
N HIS A 71 -6.73 6.57 6.06
CA HIS A 71 -6.93 5.13 6.26
C HIS A 71 -6.11 4.58 7.44
N GLN A 72 -4.86 5.02 7.62
CA GLN A 72 -4.04 4.60 8.77
C GLN A 72 -4.67 5.03 10.11
N LEU A 73 -5.30 6.21 10.15
CA LEU A 73 -5.99 6.71 11.34
C LEU A 73 -7.35 6.04 11.57
N VAL A 74 -8.06 5.71 10.50
CA VAL A 74 -9.39 5.08 10.54
C VAL A 74 -9.43 3.90 9.57
N PRO A 75 -8.89 2.73 9.95
CA PRO A 75 -8.79 1.58 9.05
C PRO A 75 -10.14 0.99 8.65
N SER A 76 -11.18 1.23 9.44
CA SER A 76 -12.54 0.74 9.21
C SER A 76 -13.32 1.54 8.16
N ASP A 77 -12.87 2.75 7.79
CA ASP A 77 -13.54 3.54 6.77
C ASP A 77 -13.12 3.08 5.36
N ARG A 78 -14.04 2.40 4.69
CA ARG A 78 -13.84 1.88 3.33
C ARG A 78 -13.50 2.99 2.33
N ASN A 79 -14.04 4.19 2.49
CA ASN A 79 -13.86 5.26 1.52
C ASN A 79 -12.41 5.74 1.48
N HIS A 80 -11.72 5.80 2.62
CA HIS A 80 -10.32 6.25 2.67
C HIS A 80 -9.42 5.34 1.83
N VAL A 81 -9.48 4.03 2.08
CA VAL A 81 -8.64 3.05 1.39
C VAL A 81 -9.03 2.87 -0.08
N HIS A 82 -10.33 2.92 -0.39
CA HIS A 82 -10.81 2.86 -1.77
C HIS A 82 -10.33 4.07 -2.58
N ASN A 83 -10.43 5.29 -2.03
CA ASN A 83 -9.98 6.49 -2.72
C ASN A 83 -8.46 6.48 -2.93
N ALA A 84 -7.68 6.04 -1.94
CA ALA A 84 -6.24 5.85 -2.12
C ALA A 84 -5.93 4.84 -3.23
N ALA A 85 -6.63 3.71 -3.29
CA ALA A 85 -6.43 2.69 -4.33
C ALA A 85 -6.75 3.23 -5.73
N SER A 86 -7.88 3.93 -5.89
CA SER A 86 -8.30 4.53 -7.15
C SER A 86 -7.32 5.61 -7.64
N LEU A 87 -6.78 6.42 -6.73
CA LEU A 87 -5.75 7.40 -7.07
C LEU A 87 -4.43 6.75 -7.43
N ALA A 88 -4.03 5.69 -6.74
CA ALA A 88 -2.84 4.92 -7.11
C ALA A 88 -2.96 4.36 -8.54
N MET A 89 -4.13 3.84 -8.93
CA MET A 89 -4.39 3.43 -10.31
C MET A 89 -4.26 4.59 -11.30
N ALA A 90 -4.88 5.74 -11.01
CA ALA A 90 -4.83 6.92 -11.87
C ALA A 90 -3.41 7.47 -12.05
N LEU A 91 -2.56 7.28 -11.04
CA LEU A 91 -1.14 7.67 -11.05
C LEU A 91 -0.22 6.60 -11.69
N GLY A 92 -0.77 5.49 -12.19
CA GLY A 92 0.01 4.37 -12.74
C GLY A 92 0.73 3.52 -11.69
N LYS A 93 0.44 3.71 -10.39
CA LYS A 93 1.03 2.98 -9.26
C LYS A 93 0.26 1.69 -8.98
N THR A 94 0.11 0.84 -9.99
CA THR A 94 -0.74 -0.38 -9.93
C THR A 94 -0.32 -1.34 -8.82
N ASP A 95 0.98 -1.49 -8.58
CA ASP A 95 1.52 -2.33 -7.50
C ASP A 95 1.08 -1.86 -6.10
N GLN A 96 0.87 -0.55 -5.94
CA GLN A 96 0.37 0.03 -4.69
C GLN A 96 -1.16 -0.04 -4.60
N ALA A 97 -1.86 0.00 -5.73
CA ALA A 97 -3.33 -0.03 -5.77
C ALA A 97 -3.91 -1.40 -5.39
N LEU A 98 -3.34 -2.48 -5.89
CA LEU A 98 -3.83 -3.85 -5.66
C LEU A 98 -3.99 -4.20 -4.16
N PRO A 99 -2.97 -4.03 -3.29
CA PRO A 99 -3.13 -4.32 -1.87
C PRO A 99 -4.17 -3.43 -1.20
N LEU A 100 -4.31 -2.17 -1.62
CA LEU A 100 -5.34 -1.27 -1.08
C LEU A 100 -6.76 -1.72 -1.45
N PHE A 101 -6.98 -2.16 -2.70
CA PHE A 101 -8.29 -2.74 -3.07
C PHE A 101 -8.60 -4.03 -2.32
N LYS A 102 -7.60 -4.87 -2.08
CA LYS A 102 -7.76 -6.07 -1.24
C LYS A 102 -8.17 -5.72 0.19
N ALA A 103 -7.65 -4.63 0.76
CA ALA A 103 -8.05 -4.13 2.08
C ALA A 103 -9.45 -3.49 2.08
N ALA A 104 -9.85 -2.84 0.98
CA ALA A 104 -11.17 -2.21 0.84
C ALA A 104 -12.32 -3.23 0.69
N LEU A 105 -12.05 -4.39 0.08
CA LEU A 105 -13.04 -5.41 -0.23
C LEU A 105 -13.81 -5.95 1.00
N PRO A 106 -13.18 -6.39 2.10
CA PRO A 106 -13.92 -6.89 3.27
C PRO A 106 -14.79 -5.81 3.91
N LEU A 107 -14.34 -4.55 3.93
CA LEU A 107 -15.14 -3.41 4.42
C LEU A 107 -16.37 -3.17 3.53
N ALA A 108 -16.23 -3.39 2.23
CA ALA A 108 -17.33 -3.28 1.28
C ALA A 108 -18.38 -4.38 1.44
N ILE A 109 -17.93 -5.60 1.70
CA ILE A 109 -18.80 -6.75 1.98
C ILE A 109 -19.57 -6.51 3.28
N ALA A 110 -18.87 -6.12 4.35
CA ALA A 110 -19.49 -5.84 5.65
C ALA A 110 -20.60 -4.78 5.55
N ALA A 111 -20.34 -3.67 4.85
CA ALA A 111 -21.35 -2.62 4.66
C ALA A 111 -22.60 -3.10 3.90
N LYS A 112 -22.45 -4.00 2.92
CA LYS A 112 -23.60 -4.57 2.20
C LYS A 112 -24.44 -5.50 3.07
N THR A 113 -23.80 -6.24 4.00
CA THR A 113 -24.51 -7.16 4.89
C THR A 113 -25.27 -6.44 6.01
N THR A 114 -24.89 -5.22 6.38
CA THR A 114 -25.62 -4.40 7.36
C THR A 114 -26.85 -3.72 6.77
N ASP A 115 -26.84 -3.42 5.47
CA ASP A 115 -27.94 -2.73 4.78
C ASP A 115 -29.04 -3.70 4.29
N HIS A 116 -28.74 -5.00 4.25
CA HIS A 116 -29.68 -6.06 3.89
C HIS A 116 -29.70 -7.14 4.98
N PRO A 117 -30.45 -6.94 6.08
CA PRO A 117 -30.73 -8.05 6.97
C PRO A 117 -31.50 -9.12 6.18
N LYS A 118 -31.07 -10.38 6.30
CA LYS A 118 -31.81 -11.53 5.76
C LYS A 118 -33.20 -11.61 6.38
#